data_AF-A0A7C3PA54-F1
#
_entry.id   AF-A0A7C3PA54-F1
#
_cell.length_a   1.000
_cell.length_b   1.000
_cell.length_c   1.000
_cell.angle_alpha   90.00
_cell.angle_beta   90.00
_cell.angle_gamma   90.00
#
_symmetry.space_group_name_H-M   'P 1'
#
loop_
_entity.id
_entity.type
_entity.pdbx_description
1 polymer ?
#
loop_
_entity_poly.entity_id
_entity_poly.type
_entity_poly.pdbx_seq_one_letter_code
_entity_poly.pdbx_strand_id
1 'polypeptide(L)'
;MTAWRVAPGFPKGRIMKGYGEGNFAKAALGGAMGAAVGAMIWVMLAFFTGWQFGIFAIVLGGFVGFGVGQGWGGRGGLAAGVLAGSIALVGVLAAHYGVLQVAIDQFFSGEYEVDDELMLDHIAWGVLEEFEAAEVEMTYVDDDSYPPEVWAEAERRWASMDEFERAEAREAFIAQAETDAENAGFFFDLFAYLFTFGFFDLLCLGLAVSTAFKIASRNALEAAVSRGMVTEDGLSLTGNGSQQMRKSGGTESSGFTLLAAAPATPLRAAEGAAAEKATGGLSMRERALRAAAAGSPPLPEDGRETEQRRVA
;
A
#
# COMPACT_ATOMS: atom_id res chain seq x y z
N MET A 1 7.81 27.99 -53.22
CA MET A 1 6.70 28.51 -52.40
C MET A 1 5.40 27.99 -52.96
N THR A 2 4.91 26.86 -52.44
CA THR A 2 3.72 26.16 -52.97
C THR A 2 2.58 26.39 -51.99
N ALA A 3 1.63 27.24 -52.39
CA ALA A 3 0.47 27.61 -51.60
C ALA A 3 -0.50 26.42 -51.51
N TRP A 4 -0.67 25.87 -50.31
CA TRP A 4 -1.72 24.89 -50.02
C TRP A 4 -3.09 25.59 -50.03
N ARG A 5 -3.94 25.26 -51.00
CA ARG A 5 -5.36 25.65 -50.99
C ARG A 5 -6.10 24.75 -50.00
N VAL A 6 -6.56 25.35 -48.90
CA VAL A 6 -7.49 24.70 -47.97
C VAL A 6 -8.84 24.54 -48.69
N ALA A 7 -9.31 23.30 -48.86
CA ALA A 7 -10.57 23.02 -49.52
C ALA A 7 -11.75 23.61 -48.72
N PRO A 8 -12.61 24.46 -49.33
CA PRO A 8 -13.79 25.00 -48.66
C PRO A 8 -14.90 23.94 -48.68
N GLY A 9 -15.18 23.32 -47.54
CA GLY A 9 -16.28 22.35 -47.45
C GLY A 9 -16.45 21.60 -46.13
N PHE A 10 -15.82 22.00 -45.03
CA PHE A 10 -16.08 21.35 -43.74
C PHE A 10 -17.48 21.77 -43.23
N PRO A 11 -18.42 20.83 -43.06
CA PRO A 11 -19.76 21.15 -42.55
C PRO A 11 -19.64 21.67 -41.11
N LYS A 12 -19.82 22.98 -40.95
CA LYS A 12 -19.94 23.63 -39.64
C LYS A 12 -21.18 23.09 -38.93
N GLY A 13 -20.96 22.47 -37.77
CA GLY A 13 -21.92 22.61 -36.68
C GLY A 13 -22.92 21.48 -36.45
N ARG A 14 -22.60 20.21 -36.73
CA ARG A 14 -23.31 19.13 -36.04
C ARG A 14 -22.67 18.93 -34.67
N ILE A 15 -23.05 19.78 -33.71
CA ILE A 15 -22.75 19.56 -32.28
C ILE A 15 -23.28 18.16 -31.98
N MET A 16 -22.38 17.21 -31.73
CA MET A 16 -22.72 15.83 -31.38
C MET A 16 -23.35 15.80 -29.98
N LYS A 17 -24.58 16.31 -29.85
CA LYS A 17 -25.45 16.07 -28.71
C LYS A 17 -25.83 14.59 -28.77
N GLY A 18 -25.20 13.77 -27.92
CA GLY A 18 -25.59 12.37 -27.78
C GLY A 18 -24.45 11.36 -27.79
N TYR A 19 -23.23 11.72 -27.41
CA TYR A 19 -22.39 10.71 -26.76
C TYR A 19 -23.07 10.39 -25.43
N GLY A 20 -24.00 9.43 -25.46
CA GLY A 20 -24.73 8.98 -24.29
C GLY A 20 -23.71 8.70 -23.19
N GLU A 21 -23.80 9.47 -22.12
CA GLU A 21 -22.92 9.40 -20.95
C GLU A 21 -22.74 7.92 -20.63
N GLY A 22 -21.50 7.43 -20.78
CA GLY A 22 -21.18 6.08 -20.33
C GLY A 22 -21.64 6.01 -18.88
N ASN A 23 -22.37 4.96 -18.53
CA ASN A 23 -22.85 4.78 -17.16
C ASN A 23 -21.63 4.51 -16.27
N PHE A 24 -20.96 5.57 -15.82
CA PHE A 24 -19.74 5.53 -15.01
C PHE A 24 -19.91 4.58 -13.82
N ALA A 25 -21.08 4.63 -13.18
CA ALA A 25 -21.46 3.74 -12.09
C ALA A 25 -21.42 2.25 -12.48
N LYS A 26 -21.93 1.87 -13.66
CA LYS A 26 -21.90 0.47 -14.12
C LYS A 26 -20.48 0.00 -14.41
N ALA A 27 -19.65 0.88 -14.95
CA ALA A 27 -18.25 0.56 -15.21
C ALA A 27 -17.42 0.44 -13.94
N ALA A 28 -17.61 1.35 -12.98
CA ALA A 28 -16.98 1.25 -11.67
C ALA A 28 -17.40 -0.04 -10.95
N LEU A 29 -18.69 -0.39 -10.97
CA LEU A 29 -19.19 -1.64 -10.41
C LEU A 29 -18.57 -2.86 -11.09
N GLY A 30 -18.53 -2.89 -12.43
CA GLY A 30 -17.89 -3.97 -13.18
C GLY A 30 -16.40 -4.11 -12.85
N GLY A 31 -15.68 -2.99 -12.74
CA GLY A 31 -14.28 -2.97 -12.31
C GLY A 31 -14.09 -3.51 -10.90
N ALA A 32 -14.93 -3.09 -9.95
CA ALA A 32 -14.90 -3.56 -8.57
C ALA A 32 -15.16 -5.07 -8.46
N MET A 33 -16.12 -5.60 -9.23
CA MET A 33 -16.36 -7.05 -9.29
C MET A 33 -15.15 -7.80 -9.87
N GLY A 34 -14.53 -7.27 -10.92
CA GLY A 34 -13.30 -7.83 -11.49
C GLY A 34 -12.14 -7.82 -10.48
N ALA A 35 -11.99 -6.73 -9.73
CA ALA A 35 -10.99 -6.60 -8.67
C ALA A 35 -11.22 -7.61 -7.55
N ALA A 36 -12.45 -7.76 -7.07
CA ALA A 36 -12.80 -8.71 -6.02
C ALA A 36 -12.50 -10.16 -6.44
N VAL A 37 -12.86 -10.56 -7.67
CA VAL A 37 -12.57 -11.91 -8.19
C VAL A 37 -11.06 -12.13 -8.33
N GLY A 38 -10.33 -11.15 -8.89
CA GLY A 38 -8.88 -11.24 -9.03
C GLY A 38 -8.15 -11.31 -7.68
N ALA A 39 -8.57 -10.50 -6.71
CA ALA A 39 -8.03 -10.50 -5.36
C ALA A 39 -8.30 -11.83 -4.64
N MET A 40 -9.53 -12.35 -4.73
CA MET A 40 -9.89 -13.64 -4.14
C MET A 40 -9.03 -14.78 -4.68
N ILE A 41 -8.82 -14.85 -5.99
CA ILE A 41 -7.96 -15.87 -6.62
C ILE A 41 -6.51 -15.73 -6.12
N TRP A 42 -5.99 -14.50 -6.05
CA TRP A 42 -4.62 -14.26 -5.60
C TRP A 42 -4.44 -14.67 -4.13
N VAL A 43 -5.28 -14.18 -3.22
CA VAL A 43 -5.22 -14.54 -1.79
C VAL A 43 -5.34 -16.05 -1.61
N MET A 44 -6.26 -16.71 -2.33
CA MET A 44 -6.42 -18.16 -2.27
C MET A 44 -5.15 -18.91 -2.72
N LEU A 45 -4.48 -18.46 -3.78
CA LEU A 45 -3.23 -19.07 -4.23
C LEU A 45 -2.08 -18.83 -3.25
N ALA A 46 -1.99 -17.63 -2.67
CA ALA A 46 -1.00 -17.34 -1.64
C ALA A 46 -1.19 -18.24 -0.43
N PHE A 47 -2.43 -18.45 0.02
CA PHE A 47 -2.77 -19.37 1.11
C PHE A 47 -2.29 -20.80 0.84
N PHE A 48 -2.52 -21.34 -0.36
CA PHE A 48 -2.16 -22.73 -0.68
C PHE A 48 -0.67 -22.93 -0.98
N THR A 49 -0.01 -21.93 -1.55
CA THR A 49 1.39 -22.08 -1.98
C THR A 49 2.37 -21.61 -0.91
N GLY A 50 1.97 -20.69 -0.02
CA GLY A 50 2.85 -19.96 0.89
C GLY A 50 3.76 -18.96 0.18
N TRP A 51 3.58 -18.74 -1.13
CA TRP A 51 4.49 -17.93 -1.94
C TRP A 51 3.76 -16.69 -2.47
N GLN A 52 4.42 -15.54 -2.35
CA GLN A 52 3.90 -14.25 -2.81
C GLN A 52 4.47 -13.95 -4.21
N PHE A 53 3.70 -14.23 -5.26
CA PHE A 53 4.12 -13.92 -6.63
C PHE A 53 3.49 -12.63 -7.15
N GLY A 54 4.30 -11.58 -7.37
CA GLY A 54 3.85 -10.31 -7.95
C GLY A 54 3.17 -10.44 -9.32
N ILE A 55 3.41 -11.53 -10.07
CA ILE A 55 2.82 -11.75 -11.41
C ILE A 55 1.29 -11.80 -11.39
N PHE A 56 0.66 -12.15 -10.27
CA PHE A 56 -0.80 -12.18 -10.13
C PHE A 56 -1.43 -10.79 -10.17
N ALA A 57 -0.67 -9.73 -9.85
CA ALA A 57 -1.13 -8.36 -10.01
C ALA A 57 -1.54 -8.08 -11.46
N ILE A 58 -0.80 -8.61 -12.45
CA ILE A 58 -1.10 -8.43 -13.87
C ILE A 58 -2.43 -9.08 -14.25
N VAL A 59 -2.67 -10.30 -13.74
CA VAL A 59 -3.92 -11.05 -13.95
C VAL A 59 -5.09 -10.30 -13.35
N LEU A 60 -4.95 -9.79 -12.13
CA LEU A 60 -5.94 -8.94 -11.45
C LEU A 60 -6.25 -7.69 -12.29
N GLY A 61 -5.22 -6.98 -12.76
CA GLY A 61 -5.39 -5.82 -13.66
C GLY A 61 -6.17 -6.16 -14.93
N GLY A 62 -5.95 -7.37 -15.48
CA GLY A 62 -6.73 -7.92 -16.58
C GLY A 62 -8.22 -8.03 -16.27
N PHE A 63 -8.57 -8.63 -15.13
CA PHE A 63 -9.96 -8.76 -14.68
C PHE A 63 -10.63 -7.39 -14.45
N VAL A 64 -9.94 -6.44 -13.84
CA VAL A 64 -10.45 -5.07 -13.64
C VAL A 64 -10.72 -4.39 -14.99
N GLY A 65 -9.73 -4.42 -15.89
CA GLY A 65 -9.86 -3.82 -17.22
C GLY A 65 -11.03 -4.40 -18.03
N PHE A 66 -11.22 -5.73 -17.95
CA PHE A 66 -12.36 -6.41 -18.56
C PHE A 66 -13.69 -5.98 -17.95
N GLY A 67 -13.79 -5.97 -16.62
CA GLY A 67 -14.99 -5.56 -15.89
C GLY A 67 -15.41 -4.12 -16.18
N VAL A 68 -14.47 -3.18 -16.15
CA VAL A 68 -14.72 -1.77 -16.52
C VAL A 68 -15.15 -1.67 -17.98
N GLY A 69 -14.47 -2.38 -18.90
CA GLY A 69 -14.80 -2.37 -20.32
C GLY A 69 -16.25 -2.82 -20.61
N GLN A 70 -16.70 -3.88 -19.93
CA GLN A 70 -18.08 -4.37 -20.04
C GLN A 70 -19.08 -3.37 -19.44
N GLY A 71 -18.84 -2.88 -18.22
CA GLY A 71 -19.74 -1.94 -17.56
C GLY A 71 -19.83 -0.58 -18.26
N TRP A 72 -18.79 -0.17 -19.00
CA TRP A 72 -18.77 1.02 -19.85
C TRP A 72 -19.51 0.82 -21.19
N GLY A 73 -20.10 -0.36 -21.41
CA GLY A 73 -20.85 -0.70 -22.63
C GLY A 73 -19.98 -0.71 -23.88
N GLY A 74 -18.71 -1.11 -23.72
CA GLY A 74 -17.73 -1.16 -24.80
C GLY A 74 -17.36 0.20 -25.37
N ARG A 75 -17.83 1.35 -24.86
CA ARG A 75 -17.47 2.66 -25.42
C ARG A 75 -16.03 3.11 -25.08
N GLY A 76 -15.40 2.45 -24.11
CA GLY A 76 -14.09 2.74 -23.51
C GLY A 76 -13.59 4.19 -23.61
N GLY A 77 -12.34 4.38 -24.03
CA GLY A 77 -11.67 5.68 -24.13
C GLY A 77 -10.74 5.98 -22.96
N LEU A 78 -10.15 7.18 -22.96
CA LEU A 78 -9.18 7.60 -21.94
C LEU A 78 -9.77 7.55 -20.53
N ALA A 79 -11.01 8.05 -20.36
CA ALA A 79 -11.69 8.05 -19.06
C ALA A 79 -11.91 6.65 -18.49
N ALA A 80 -12.33 5.69 -19.33
CA ALA A 80 -12.50 4.29 -18.92
C ALA A 80 -11.15 3.65 -18.57
N GLY A 81 -10.09 3.96 -19.31
CA GLY A 81 -8.74 3.51 -19.01
C GLY A 81 -8.23 4.03 -17.66
N VAL A 82 -8.38 5.33 -17.40
CA VAL A 82 -7.97 5.95 -16.13
C VAL A 82 -8.75 5.33 -14.96
N LEU A 83 -10.06 5.15 -15.11
CA LEU A 83 -10.90 4.50 -14.09
C LEU A 83 -10.47 3.05 -13.83
N ALA A 84 -10.20 2.27 -14.88
CA ALA A 84 -9.71 0.90 -14.72
C ALA A 84 -8.34 0.85 -14.04
N GLY A 85 -7.45 1.77 -14.39
CA GLY A 85 -6.12 1.88 -13.76
C GLY A 85 -6.21 2.20 -12.27
N SER A 86 -7.06 3.15 -11.87
CA SER A 86 -7.22 3.50 -10.44
C SER A 86 -7.85 2.38 -9.63
N ILE A 87 -8.88 1.70 -10.18
CA ILE A 87 -9.49 0.54 -9.51
C ILE A 87 -8.48 -0.61 -9.40
N ALA A 88 -7.68 -0.86 -10.45
CA ALA A 88 -6.65 -1.89 -10.42
C ALA A 88 -5.58 -1.60 -9.37
N LEU A 89 -5.13 -0.35 -9.25
CA LEU A 89 -4.18 0.08 -8.21
C LEU A 89 -4.71 -0.24 -6.80
N VAL A 90 -5.94 0.20 -6.49
CA VAL A 90 -6.55 -0.08 -5.18
C VAL A 90 -6.77 -1.57 -4.97
N GLY A 91 -7.19 -2.30 -6.01
CA GLY A 91 -7.41 -3.74 -5.95
C GLY A 91 -6.14 -4.54 -5.70
N VAL A 92 -5.01 -4.17 -6.32
CA VAL A 92 -3.71 -4.80 -6.06
C VAL A 92 -3.26 -4.56 -4.63
N LEU A 93 -3.35 -3.31 -4.14
CA LEU A 93 -2.97 -2.97 -2.77
C LEU A 93 -3.81 -3.75 -1.74
N ALA A 94 -5.12 -3.82 -1.95
CA ALA A 94 -6.03 -4.58 -1.10
C ALA A 94 -5.78 -6.09 -1.14
N ALA A 95 -5.50 -6.65 -2.33
CA ALA A 95 -5.18 -8.07 -2.46
C ALA A 95 -3.87 -8.43 -1.72
N HIS A 96 -2.84 -7.60 -1.90
CA HIS A 96 -1.56 -7.80 -1.22
C HIS A 96 -1.70 -7.66 0.31
N TYR A 97 -2.60 -6.78 0.79
CA TYR A 97 -2.89 -6.65 2.22
C TYR A 97 -3.58 -7.92 2.74
N GLY A 98 -4.52 -8.48 1.96
CA GLY A 98 -5.13 -9.77 2.27
C GLY A 98 -4.12 -10.92 2.31
N VAL A 99 -3.12 -10.92 1.41
CA VAL A 99 -2.02 -11.90 1.44
C VAL A 99 -1.16 -11.74 2.69
N LEU A 100 -0.85 -10.50 3.08
CA LEU A 100 -0.12 -10.22 4.31
C LEU A 100 -0.89 -10.69 5.54
N GLN A 101 -2.19 -10.41 5.61
CA GLN A 101 -3.05 -10.87 6.71
C GLN A 101 -3.07 -12.40 6.82
N VAL A 102 -3.14 -13.11 5.69
CA VAL A 102 -3.03 -14.57 5.69
C VAL A 102 -1.65 -15.04 6.16
N ALA A 103 -0.58 -14.37 5.75
CA ALA A 103 0.78 -14.73 6.17
C ALA A 103 0.98 -14.47 7.67
N ILE A 104 0.48 -13.36 8.18
CA ILE A 104 0.44 -12.99 9.61
C ILE A 104 -0.37 -14.05 10.37
N ASP A 105 -1.59 -14.35 9.95
CA ASP A 105 -2.43 -15.36 10.59
C ASP A 105 -1.76 -16.73 10.57
N GLN A 106 -1.14 -17.16 9.47
CA GLN A 106 -0.37 -18.41 9.42
C GLN A 106 0.85 -18.38 10.36
N PHE A 107 1.50 -17.22 10.49
CA PHE A 107 2.62 -17.04 11.40
C PHE A 107 2.18 -17.12 12.87
N PHE A 108 1.07 -16.49 13.25
CA PHE A 108 0.53 -16.47 14.62
C PHE A 108 -0.36 -17.67 14.98
N SER A 109 -0.93 -18.38 13.99
CA SER A 109 -1.76 -19.58 14.19
C SER A 109 -0.95 -20.87 14.18
N GLY A 110 0.25 -20.87 13.59
CA GLY A 110 1.28 -21.75 14.12
C GLY A 110 1.41 -21.43 15.60
N GLU A 111 1.59 -22.43 16.47
CA GLU A 111 1.88 -22.21 17.89
C GLU A 111 3.19 -21.42 18.02
N TYR A 112 3.16 -20.12 17.71
CA TYR A 112 4.21 -19.17 18.02
C TYR A 112 4.03 -18.92 19.50
N GLU A 113 4.48 -19.91 20.28
CA GLU A 113 4.80 -19.72 21.66
C GLU A 113 5.79 -18.57 21.67
N VAL A 114 5.36 -17.40 22.18
CA VAL A 114 6.27 -16.28 22.44
C VAL A 114 7.35 -16.88 23.31
N ASP A 115 8.53 -17.13 22.75
CA ASP A 115 9.57 -17.89 23.41
C ASP A 115 10.35 -16.99 24.39
N ASP A 116 11.23 -17.61 25.16
CA ASP A 116 12.08 -16.85 26.10
C ASP A 116 12.97 -15.83 25.39
N GLU A 117 13.39 -16.11 24.15
CA GLU A 117 14.29 -15.24 23.40
C GLU A 117 13.61 -13.93 23.02
N LEU A 118 12.38 -13.99 22.54
CA LEU A 118 11.59 -12.82 22.15
C LEU A 118 11.18 -11.98 23.38
N MET A 119 10.88 -12.63 24.51
CA MET A 119 10.65 -11.92 25.77
C MET A 119 11.91 -11.25 26.32
N LEU A 120 13.07 -11.90 26.20
CA LEU A 120 14.34 -11.31 26.62
C LEU A 120 14.69 -10.10 25.77
N ASP A 121 14.45 -10.14 24.46
CA ASP A 121 14.64 -9.01 23.56
C ASP A 121 13.76 -7.81 23.98
N HIS A 122 12.49 -8.07 24.29
CA HIS A 122 11.57 -7.04 24.78
C HIS A 122 12.03 -6.43 26.11
N ILE A 123 12.51 -7.25 27.05
CA ILE A 123 13.07 -6.76 28.33
C ILE A 123 14.36 -5.98 28.10
N ALA A 124 15.22 -6.45 27.19
CA ALA A 124 16.46 -5.77 26.82
C ALA A 124 16.19 -4.37 26.26
N TRP A 125 15.16 -4.20 25.43
CA TRP A 125 14.72 -2.88 24.99
C TRP A 125 14.38 -1.95 26.16
N GLY A 126 13.58 -2.41 27.11
CA GLY A 126 13.23 -1.62 28.31
C GLY A 126 14.44 -1.28 29.17
N VAL A 127 15.39 -2.22 29.33
CA VAL A 127 16.66 -1.99 30.05
C VAL A 127 17.52 -0.95 29.33
N LEU A 128 17.59 -1.01 28.00
CA LEU A 128 18.33 -0.03 27.20
C LEU A 128 17.77 1.38 27.44
N GLU A 129 16.45 1.57 27.35
CA GLU A 129 15.81 2.87 27.60
C GLU A 129 16.11 3.41 29.02
N GLU A 130 16.12 2.53 30.02
CA GLU A 130 16.48 2.89 31.40
C GLU A 130 17.95 3.32 31.52
N PHE A 131 18.87 2.59 30.87
CA PHE A 131 20.30 2.89 30.91
C PHE A 131 20.62 4.19 30.18
N GLU A 132 19.98 4.43 29.02
CA GLU A 132 20.08 5.70 28.29
C GLU A 132 19.54 6.86 29.13
N ALA A 133 18.38 6.70 29.77
CA ALA A 133 17.80 7.73 30.64
C ALA A 133 18.66 8.03 31.87
N ALA A 134 19.45 7.06 32.34
CA ALA A 134 20.40 7.19 33.44
C ALA A 134 21.80 7.65 32.99
N GLU A 135 22.01 7.89 31.69
CA GLU A 135 23.31 8.25 31.08
C GLU A 135 24.43 7.24 31.43
N VAL A 136 24.10 5.94 31.48
CA VAL A 136 25.09 4.87 31.69
C VAL A 136 25.90 4.70 30.41
N GLU A 137 27.23 4.76 30.51
CA GLU A 137 28.12 4.48 29.39
C GLU A 137 28.06 2.99 29.03
N MET A 138 27.67 2.67 27.79
CA MET A 138 27.49 1.31 27.28
C MET A 138 28.43 1.06 26.09
N THR A 139 28.90 -0.18 25.94
CA THR A 139 29.79 -0.55 24.83
C THR A 139 29.05 -1.39 23.79
N TYR A 140 28.85 -0.83 22.59
CA TYR A 140 28.27 -1.55 21.47
C TYR A 140 29.33 -2.42 20.78
N VAL A 141 28.99 -3.69 20.56
CA VAL A 141 29.85 -4.66 19.83
C VAL A 141 29.53 -4.63 18.33
N ASP A 142 28.26 -4.40 17.99
CA ASP A 142 27.72 -4.26 16.64
C ASP A 142 26.60 -3.21 16.64
N ASP A 143 26.35 -2.56 15.51
CA ASP A 143 25.31 -1.53 15.37
C ASP A 143 23.90 -2.13 15.47
N ASP A 144 23.76 -3.43 15.19
CA ASP A 144 22.49 -4.17 15.14
C ASP A 144 22.26 -5.05 16.39
N SER A 145 23.02 -4.89 17.47
CA SER A 145 22.90 -5.71 18.69
C SER A 145 22.92 -4.87 19.96
N TYR A 146 22.12 -5.27 20.96
CA TYR A 146 22.18 -4.62 22.27
C TYR A 146 23.57 -4.76 22.91
N PRO A 147 24.02 -3.75 23.68
CA PRO A 147 25.22 -3.86 24.48
C PRO A 147 25.18 -5.09 25.41
N PRO A 148 26.31 -5.80 25.63
CA PRO A 148 26.34 -6.98 26.50
C PRO A 148 25.81 -6.72 27.92
N GLU A 149 25.97 -5.49 28.42
CA GLU A 149 25.49 -5.07 29.73
C GLU A 149 23.95 -5.04 29.81
N VAL A 150 23.29 -4.64 28.71
CA VAL A 150 21.82 -4.63 28.59
C VAL A 150 21.30 -6.06 28.56
N TRP A 151 21.91 -6.94 27.75
CA TRP A 151 21.55 -8.36 27.70
C TRP A 151 21.71 -9.05 29.05
N ALA A 152 22.84 -8.85 29.73
CA ALA A 152 23.08 -9.47 31.04
C ALA A 152 22.05 -9.04 32.08
N GLU A 153 21.62 -7.77 32.05
CA GLU A 153 20.59 -7.25 32.95
C GLU A 153 19.19 -7.77 32.58
N ALA A 154 18.86 -7.86 31.29
CA ALA A 154 17.60 -8.42 30.82
C ALA A 154 17.46 -9.91 31.21
N GLU A 155 18.50 -10.71 30.98
CA GLU A 155 18.58 -12.10 31.42
C GLU A 155 18.41 -12.22 32.93
N ARG A 156 19.04 -11.34 33.71
CA ARG A 156 18.90 -11.32 35.17
C ARG A 156 17.46 -11.04 35.60
N ARG A 157 16.77 -10.08 34.96
CA ARG A 157 15.37 -9.74 35.24
C ARG A 157 14.44 -10.90 34.88
N TRP A 158 14.59 -11.48 33.69
CA TRP A 158 13.79 -12.63 33.25
C TRP A 158 14.01 -13.87 34.13
N ALA A 159 15.27 -14.17 34.47
CA ALA A 159 15.61 -15.28 35.34
C ALA A 159 15.05 -15.11 36.77
N SER A 160 14.83 -13.87 37.22
CA SER A 160 14.25 -13.57 38.53
C SER A 160 12.73 -13.70 38.59
N MET A 161 12.05 -13.70 37.44
CA MET A 161 10.61 -13.91 37.36
C MET A 161 10.25 -15.37 37.57
N ASP A 162 9.23 -15.65 38.36
CA ASP A 162 8.67 -16.99 38.45
C ASP A 162 7.81 -17.35 37.22
N GLU A 163 7.38 -18.61 37.11
CA GLU A 163 6.63 -19.09 35.93
C GLU A 163 5.30 -18.36 35.73
N PHE A 164 4.66 -17.93 36.82
CA PHE A 164 3.40 -17.20 36.75
C PHE A 164 3.65 -15.77 36.25
N GLU A 165 4.67 -15.10 36.77
CA GLU A 165 5.09 -13.77 36.32
C GLU A 165 5.53 -13.77 34.85
N ARG A 166 6.22 -14.82 34.39
CA ARG A 166 6.58 -14.97 32.97
C ARG A 166 5.36 -15.13 32.09
N ALA A 167 4.38 -15.93 32.50
CA ALA A 167 3.14 -16.10 31.76
C ALA A 167 2.36 -14.78 31.65
N GLU A 168 2.26 -14.02 32.74
CA GLU A 168 1.63 -12.69 32.75
C GLU A 168 2.40 -11.69 31.87
N ALA A 169 3.73 -11.71 31.93
CA ALA A 169 4.58 -10.86 31.07
C ALA A 169 4.40 -11.17 29.58
N ARG A 170 4.28 -12.45 29.20
CA ARG A 170 3.98 -12.86 27.82
C ARG A 170 2.61 -12.36 27.37
N GLU A 171 1.59 -12.50 28.21
CA GLU A 171 0.23 -12.02 27.90
C GLU A 171 0.19 -10.50 27.74
N ALA A 172 0.88 -9.77 28.63
CA ALA A 172 1.02 -8.32 28.54
C ALA A 172 1.77 -7.87 27.28
N PHE A 173 2.83 -8.58 26.90
CA PHE A 173 3.58 -8.33 25.66
C PHE A 173 2.69 -8.50 24.43
N ILE A 174 1.92 -9.59 24.35
CA ILE A 174 0.97 -9.82 23.25
C ILE A 174 -0.05 -8.69 23.18
N ALA A 175 -0.68 -8.33 24.30
CA ALA A 175 -1.68 -7.27 24.35
C ALA A 175 -1.10 -5.88 23.96
N GLN A 176 0.15 -5.61 24.34
CA GLN A 176 0.83 -4.37 23.96
C GLN A 176 1.20 -4.37 22.47
N ALA A 177 1.70 -5.49 21.93
CA ALA A 177 1.99 -5.63 20.51
C ALA A 177 0.73 -5.43 19.65
N GLU A 178 -0.43 -5.94 20.07
CA GLU A 178 -1.73 -5.68 19.43
C GLU A 178 -2.08 -4.18 19.47
N THR A 179 -1.91 -3.54 20.63
CA THR A 179 -2.20 -2.10 20.81
C THR A 179 -1.26 -1.22 19.98
N ASP A 180 0.03 -1.57 19.91
CA ASP A 180 1.03 -0.84 19.14
C ASP A 180 0.80 -1.02 17.64
N ALA A 181 0.38 -2.21 17.20
CA ALA A 181 -0.07 -2.45 15.83
C ALA A 181 -1.31 -1.61 15.47
N GLU A 182 -2.24 -1.40 16.41
CA GLU A 182 -3.37 -0.48 16.21
C GLU A 182 -2.96 1.00 16.19
N ASN A 183 -1.95 1.37 16.99
CA ASN A 183 -1.50 2.76 17.18
C ASN A 183 -0.44 3.25 16.18
N ALA A 184 0.32 2.34 15.55
CA ALA A 184 1.35 2.66 14.55
C ALA A 184 0.79 3.51 13.40
N GLY A 185 -0.53 3.46 13.20
CA GLY A 185 -1.27 4.41 12.41
C GLY A 185 -1.22 4.02 10.94
N PHE A 186 -2.39 3.98 10.33
CA PHE A 186 -2.62 3.52 8.96
C PHE A 186 -1.59 4.03 7.92
N PHE A 187 -1.09 5.26 8.07
CA PHE A 187 -0.11 5.82 7.14
C PHE A 187 1.30 5.27 7.33
N PHE A 188 1.79 5.06 8.56
CA PHE A 188 3.12 4.49 8.78
C PHE A 188 3.14 3.01 8.36
N ASP A 189 2.07 2.27 8.69
CA ASP A 189 1.90 0.89 8.24
C ASP A 189 1.87 0.81 6.71
N LEU A 190 1.12 1.71 6.04
CA LEU A 190 1.09 1.75 4.58
C LEU A 190 2.47 2.06 3.98
N PHE A 191 3.26 2.94 4.61
CA PHE A 191 4.62 3.25 4.15
C PHE A 191 5.59 2.09 4.38
N ALA A 192 5.64 1.54 5.59
CA ALA A 192 6.46 0.37 5.92
C ALA A 192 6.09 -0.83 5.03
N TYR A 193 4.80 -1.02 4.78
CA TYR A 193 4.25 -1.98 3.85
C TYR A 193 4.64 -1.70 2.39
N LEU A 194 4.68 -0.45 1.95
CA LEU A 194 5.20 -0.10 0.62
C LEU A 194 6.72 -0.33 0.52
N PHE A 195 7.47 -0.24 1.62
CA PHE A 195 8.89 -0.59 1.65
C PHE A 195 9.15 -2.10 1.59
N THR A 196 8.19 -2.92 2.01
CA THR A 196 8.27 -4.37 1.78
C THR A 196 7.96 -4.78 0.34
N PHE A 197 7.44 -3.88 -0.51
CA PHE A 197 7.40 -4.15 -1.95
C PHE A 197 8.82 -4.25 -2.49
N GLY A 198 9.15 -5.42 -3.03
CA GLY A 198 10.34 -5.54 -3.85
C GLY A 198 10.21 -4.64 -5.09
N PHE A 199 11.35 -4.25 -5.66
CA PHE A 199 11.38 -3.57 -6.95
C PHE A 199 10.56 -4.33 -8.02
N PHE A 200 10.55 -5.66 -7.95
CA PHE A 200 9.77 -6.51 -8.83
C PHE A 200 8.25 -6.34 -8.68
N ASP A 201 7.75 -6.12 -7.46
CA ASP A 201 6.33 -5.92 -7.21
C ASP A 201 5.85 -4.57 -7.73
N LEU A 202 6.68 -3.53 -7.63
CA LEU A 202 6.42 -2.23 -8.24
C LEU A 202 6.31 -2.32 -9.77
N LEU A 203 7.18 -3.11 -10.41
CA LEU A 203 7.08 -3.39 -11.85
C LEU A 203 5.77 -4.10 -12.18
N CYS A 204 5.40 -5.12 -11.40
CA CYS A 204 4.16 -5.86 -11.60
C CYS A 204 2.92 -4.99 -11.39
N LEU A 205 2.93 -4.08 -10.41
CA LEU A 205 1.89 -3.09 -10.18
C LEU A 205 1.74 -2.15 -11.38
N GLY A 206 2.85 -1.61 -11.89
CA GLY A 206 2.84 -0.76 -13.08
C GLY A 206 2.29 -1.50 -14.31
N LEU A 207 2.65 -2.77 -14.48
CA LEU A 207 2.12 -3.63 -15.54
C LEU A 207 0.63 -3.94 -15.35
N ALA A 208 0.16 -4.15 -14.12
CA ALA A 208 -1.24 -4.37 -13.80
C ALA A 208 -2.11 -3.16 -14.16
N VAL A 209 -1.70 -1.96 -13.73
CA VAL A 209 -2.38 -0.69 -14.05
C VAL A 209 -2.38 -0.45 -15.55
N SER A 210 -1.25 -0.66 -16.22
CA SER A 210 -1.12 -0.51 -17.67
C SER A 210 -2.00 -1.52 -18.44
N THR A 211 -2.09 -2.75 -17.95
CA THR A 211 -2.93 -3.81 -18.54
C THR A 211 -4.41 -3.47 -18.40
N ALA A 212 -4.83 -3.06 -17.20
CA ALA A 212 -6.20 -2.62 -16.93
C ALA A 212 -6.59 -1.43 -17.84
N PHE A 213 -5.73 -0.41 -17.90
CA PHE A 213 -5.91 0.75 -18.75
C PHE A 213 -6.04 0.36 -20.23
N LYS A 214 -5.13 -0.49 -20.72
CA LYS A 214 -5.07 -0.90 -22.13
C LYS A 214 -6.28 -1.73 -22.54
N ILE A 215 -6.75 -2.65 -21.70
CA ILE A 215 -7.93 -3.48 -21.98
C ILE A 215 -9.19 -2.60 -22.00
N ALA A 216 -9.37 -1.74 -20.98
CA ALA A 216 -10.55 -0.88 -20.90
C ALA A 216 -10.59 0.17 -22.05
N SER A 217 -9.43 0.69 -22.47
CA SER A 217 -9.35 1.67 -23.56
C SER A 217 -9.49 1.05 -24.95
N ARG A 218 -9.08 -0.21 -25.18
CA ARG A 218 -9.20 -0.88 -26.50
C ARG A 218 -10.60 -1.32 -26.85
N ASN A 219 -11.34 -1.84 -25.87
CA ASN A 219 -12.74 -2.27 -26.07
C ASN A 219 -13.60 -1.12 -26.67
N ALA A 220 -13.23 0.13 -26.39
CA ALA A 220 -13.75 1.35 -26.99
C ALA A 220 -13.78 1.34 -28.52
N LEU A 221 -12.61 1.04 -29.07
CA LEU A 221 -12.31 1.20 -30.47
C LEU A 221 -13.03 0.11 -31.24
N GLU A 222 -12.94 -1.13 -30.74
CA GLU A 222 -13.59 -2.29 -31.34
C GLU A 222 -15.12 -2.16 -31.33
N ALA A 223 -15.72 -1.66 -30.25
CA ALA A 223 -17.16 -1.43 -30.21
C ALA A 223 -17.60 -0.23 -31.07
N ALA A 224 -16.72 0.74 -31.34
CA ALA A 224 -17.01 1.83 -32.27
C ALA A 224 -16.96 1.36 -33.73
N VAL A 225 -15.97 0.51 -34.05
CA VAL A 225 -15.82 -0.13 -35.36
C VAL A 225 -16.99 -1.08 -35.64
N SER A 226 -17.36 -1.95 -34.69
CA SER A 226 -18.46 -2.91 -34.87
C SER A 226 -19.84 -2.25 -35.02
N ARG A 227 -20.01 -1.04 -34.49
CA ARG A 227 -21.23 -0.23 -34.67
C ARG A 227 -21.24 0.58 -35.98
N GLY A 228 -20.24 0.44 -36.84
CA GLY A 228 -20.15 1.15 -38.12
C GLY A 228 -19.98 2.67 -37.96
N MET A 229 -19.58 3.15 -36.77
CA MET A 229 -19.34 4.58 -36.52
C MET A 229 -17.98 5.04 -37.06
N VAL A 230 -17.06 4.10 -37.28
CA VAL A 230 -15.74 4.34 -37.88
C VAL A 230 -15.62 3.38 -39.05
N THR A 231 -15.58 3.92 -40.27
CA THR A 231 -15.23 3.15 -41.46
C THR A 231 -13.74 2.81 -41.42
N GLU A 232 -13.36 1.60 -41.81
CA GLU A 232 -11.97 1.12 -41.83
C GLU A 232 -11.03 2.09 -42.59
N ASP A 233 -11.57 2.79 -43.59
CA ASP A 233 -10.84 3.80 -44.38
C ASP A 233 -10.31 4.97 -43.54
N GLY A 234 -10.99 5.35 -42.44
CA GLY A 234 -10.59 6.46 -41.57
C GLY A 234 -9.41 6.13 -40.64
N LEU A 235 -9.19 4.86 -40.31
CA LEU A 235 -8.07 4.40 -39.48
C LEU A 235 -6.76 4.27 -40.27
N SER A 236 -6.83 4.21 -41.61
CA SER A 236 -5.65 4.14 -42.49
C SER A 236 -4.87 5.46 -42.57
N LEU A 237 -5.49 6.59 -42.20
CA LEU A 237 -4.93 7.93 -42.41
C LEU A 237 -3.89 8.37 -41.37
N THR A 238 -3.76 7.67 -40.23
CA THR A 238 -2.72 7.95 -39.21
C THR A 238 -1.54 6.98 -39.24
N GLY A 239 -1.63 5.87 -39.98
CA GLY A 239 -0.59 4.82 -39.99
C GLY A 239 0.27 4.73 -41.26
N ASN A 240 -0.17 5.28 -42.40
CA ASN A 240 0.47 4.97 -43.70
C ASN A 240 1.27 6.12 -44.32
N GLY A 241 1.40 7.26 -43.64
CA GLY A 241 2.17 8.41 -44.14
C GLY A 241 3.70 8.19 -44.22
N SER A 242 4.23 7.13 -43.60
CA SER A 242 5.66 6.82 -43.60
C SER A 242 6.09 5.72 -44.58
N GLN A 243 5.16 4.95 -45.17
CA GLN A 243 5.53 3.90 -46.13
C GLN A 243 5.63 4.37 -47.59
N GLN A 244 5.02 5.50 -47.97
CA GLN A 244 5.13 6.01 -49.34
C GLN A 244 6.44 6.75 -49.66
N MET A 245 7.33 6.98 -48.67
CA MET A 245 8.64 7.60 -48.89
C MET A 245 9.84 6.64 -48.76
N ARG A 246 9.63 5.31 -48.80
CA ARG A 246 10.70 4.32 -48.66
C ARG A 246 10.90 3.39 -49.87
N LYS A 247 10.61 3.91 -51.07
CA LYS A 247 10.93 3.24 -52.35
C LYS A 247 12.08 3.86 -53.15
N SER A 248 12.94 4.70 -52.55
CA SER A 248 14.20 5.10 -53.20
C SER A 248 15.38 5.07 -52.24
N GLY A 249 16.29 4.10 -52.44
CA GLY A 249 17.57 3.93 -51.73
C GLY A 249 17.37 3.31 -50.33
N GLY A 250 17.87 2.12 -50.03
CA GLY A 250 19.26 1.69 -50.24
C GLY A 250 19.95 1.68 -48.87
N THR A 251 20.55 0.53 -48.54
CA THR A 251 21.40 0.21 -47.38
C THR A 251 20.76 -0.06 -46.02
N GLU A 252 21.08 -1.27 -45.56
CA GLU A 252 20.86 -1.92 -44.29
C GLU A 252 21.37 -1.08 -43.10
N SER A 253 20.59 -1.02 -42.02
CA SER A 253 21.16 -1.13 -40.67
C SER A 253 20.10 -1.64 -39.68
N SER A 254 20.50 -2.66 -38.95
CA SER A 254 19.77 -3.25 -37.84
C SER A 254 19.65 -2.23 -36.71
N GLY A 255 18.42 -1.84 -36.36
CA GLY A 255 18.15 -0.86 -35.31
C GLY A 255 16.97 -1.30 -34.45
N PHE A 256 17.30 -1.97 -33.34
CA PHE A 256 16.42 -2.23 -32.20
C PHE A 256 15.73 -0.94 -31.76
N THR A 257 14.41 -0.85 -31.94
CA THR A 257 13.64 0.35 -31.54
C THR A 257 13.23 0.21 -30.08
N LEU A 258 14.07 0.78 -29.21
CA LEU A 258 13.79 0.99 -27.80
C LEU A 258 12.65 2.00 -27.67
N LEU A 259 11.56 1.60 -27.03
CA LEU A 259 10.40 2.44 -26.76
C LEU A 259 10.84 3.59 -25.83
N ALA A 260 10.91 4.81 -26.36
CA ALA A 260 11.32 5.99 -25.62
C ALA A 260 10.35 6.26 -24.45
N ALA A 261 10.87 6.17 -23.23
CA ALA A 261 10.20 6.70 -22.05
C ALA A 261 9.98 8.21 -22.22
N ALA A 262 8.78 8.67 -21.87
CA ALA A 262 8.46 10.10 -21.83
C ALA A 262 9.41 10.82 -20.86
N PRO A 263 9.88 12.04 -21.18
CA PRO A 263 10.71 12.80 -20.26
C PRO A 263 9.90 13.16 -19.00
N ALA A 264 10.41 12.77 -17.84
CA ALA A 264 9.91 13.23 -16.56
C ALA A 264 10.07 14.75 -16.47
N THR A 265 8.96 15.46 -16.29
CA THR A 265 8.96 16.88 -15.97
C THR A 265 9.56 17.07 -14.57
N PRO A 266 10.60 17.89 -14.39
CA PRO A 266 11.12 18.18 -13.06
C PRO A 266 10.12 19.03 -12.29
N LEU A 267 9.50 18.44 -11.26
CA LEU A 267 8.70 19.15 -10.27
C LEU A 267 9.68 19.95 -9.39
N ARG A 268 9.77 21.24 -9.70
CA ARG A 268 10.56 22.23 -8.98
C ARG A 268 9.78 22.67 -7.74
N ALA A 269 10.42 22.50 -6.59
CA ALA A 269 10.31 23.27 -5.35
C ALA A 269 8.93 23.87 -5.00
N ALA A 270 8.27 23.25 -4.02
CA ALA A 270 7.36 23.91 -3.09
C ALA A 270 7.95 23.81 -1.68
N GLU A 271 9.04 24.54 -1.43
CA GLU A 271 9.42 24.96 -0.09
C GLU A 271 8.52 26.16 0.28
N GLY A 272 7.86 26.07 1.43
CA GLY A 272 7.23 27.22 2.08
C GLY A 272 5.73 27.05 2.32
N ALA A 273 5.37 26.40 3.43
CA ALA A 273 4.28 26.79 4.33
C ALA A 273 4.02 25.69 5.36
N ALA A 274 4.83 25.62 6.42
CA ALA A 274 4.48 24.91 7.65
C ALA A 274 5.13 25.61 8.85
N ALA A 275 4.79 26.88 9.03
CA ALA A 275 4.87 27.53 10.32
C ALA A 275 3.44 27.76 10.79
N GLU A 276 3.24 27.57 12.10
CA GLU A 276 2.09 28.08 12.87
C GLU A 276 0.85 27.19 12.98
N LYS A 277 0.92 26.22 13.91
CA LYS A 277 -0.10 26.01 14.95
C LYS A 277 0.42 25.10 16.06
N ALA A 278 1.31 25.65 16.88
CA ALA A 278 1.59 25.12 18.21
C ALA A 278 0.49 25.61 19.16
N THR A 279 -0.55 24.80 19.37
CA THR A 279 -1.49 24.96 20.48
C THR A 279 -1.32 23.80 21.44
N GLY A 280 -0.46 24.02 22.43
CA GLY A 280 -0.51 23.55 23.82
C GLY A 280 -1.19 22.21 24.10
N GLY A 281 -0.51 21.10 23.77
CA GLY A 281 -0.72 19.83 24.45
C GLY A 281 0.50 19.55 25.32
N LEU A 282 0.36 19.55 26.64
CA LEU A 282 1.41 19.07 27.55
C LEU A 282 1.76 17.63 27.17
N SER A 283 3.04 17.38 26.93
CA SER A 283 3.58 16.06 26.63
C SER A 283 3.24 15.08 27.76
N MET A 284 3.12 13.79 27.46
CA MET A 284 2.84 12.76 28.49
C MET A 284 3.85 12.82 29.65
N ARG A 285 5.11 13.15 29.34
CA ARG A 285 6.20 13.38 30.31
C ARG A 285 5.91 14.52 31.29
N GLU A 286 5.34 15.64 30.83
CA GLU A 286 4.95 16.76 31.71
C GLU A 286 3.73 16.44 32.58
N ARG A 287 2.83 15.57 32.11
CA ARG A 287 1.70 15.08 32.94
C ARG A 287 2.18 14.12 34.03
N ALA A 288 3.10 13.21 33.69
CA ALA A 288 3.71 12.29 34.65
C ALA A 288 4.51 13.04 35.72
N LEU A 289 5.32 14.04 35.32
CA LEU A 289 6.09 14.86 36.26
C LEU A 289 5.21 15.73 37.16
N ARG A 290 4.07 16.26 36.66
CA ARG A 290 3.09 16.96 37.52
C ARG A 290 2.34 16.02 38.45
N ALA A 291 2.01 14.80 38.02
CA ALA A 291 1.39 13.81 38.89
C ALA A 291 2.33 13.37 40.02
N ALA A 292 3.63 13.21 39.73
CA ALA A 292 4.65 12.91 40.73
C ALA A 292 4.89 14.09 41.70
N ALA A 293 4.84 15.33 41.21
CA ALA A 293 5.01 16.53 42.05
C ALA A 293 3.77 16.86 42.92
N ALA A 294 2.59 16.34 42.59
CA ALA A 294 1.35 16.62 43.32
C ALA A 294 1.22 15.83 44.65
N GLY A 295 2.19 14.97 44.97
CA GLY A 295 2.15 14.10 46.13
C GLY A 295 1.17 12.95 45.91
N SER A 296 1.65 11.72 46.04
CA SER A 296 0.82 10.53 45.96
C SER A 296 -0.41 10.68 46.88
N PRO A 297 -1.63 10.37 46.41
CA PRO A 297 -2.77 10.30 47.30
C PRO A 297 -2.46 9.29 48.41
N PRO A 298 -2.87 9.58 49.67
CA PRO A 298 -2.61 8.68 50.78
C PRO A 298 -3.17 7.30 50.45
N LEU A 299 -2.32 6.28 50.56
CA LEU A 299 -2.75 4.89 50.45
C LEU A 299 -3.91 4.65 51.43
N PRO A 300 -4.98 3.96 51.00
CA PRO A 300 -6.09 3.65 51.88
C PRO A 300 -5.55 2.86 53.08
N GLU A 301 -5.81 3.37 54.29
CA GLU A 301 -5.46 2.69 55.52
C GLU A 301 -6.04 1.27 55.53
N ASP A 302 -5.13 0.33 55.79
CA ASP A 302 -5.31 -1.08 56.02
C ASP A 302 -6.59 -1.39 56.82
N GLY A 303 -7.52 -2.11 56.18
CA GLY A 303 -8.83 -2.48 56.72
C GLY A 303 -8.81 -3.52 57.84
N ARG A 304 -7.92 -3.38 58.83
CA ARG A 304 -7.78 -4.29 59.99
C ARG A 304 -8.71 -4.00 61.16
N GLU A 305 -9.60 -3.00 61.08
CA GLU A 305 -10.49 -2.66 62.20
C GLU A 305 -11.87 -3.36 62.21
N THR A 306 -12.26 -4.09 61.16
CA THR A 306 -13.63 -4.67 61.12
C THR A 306 -13.78 -6.06 61.72
N GLU A 307 -12.70 -6.76 62.09
CA GLU A 307 -12.80 -8.14 62.59
C GLU A 307 -12.90 -8.26 64.12
N GLN A 308 -12.53 -7.23 64.89
CA GLN A 308 -12.64 -7.26 66.36
C GLN A 308 -14.03 -6.92 66.92
N ARG A 309 -15.02 -6.54 66.09
CA ARG A 309 -16.38 -6.20 66.55
C ARG A 309 -17.42 -7.31 66.41
N ARG A 310 -17.05 -8.52 66.00
CA ARG A 310 -17.98 -9.66 65.83
C ARG A 310 -17.93 -10.74 66.92
N VAL A 311 -17.14 -10.57 67.98
CA VAL A 311 -17.02 -11.57 69.07
C VAL A 311 -17.24 -10.96 70.47
N ALA A 312 -18.22 -10.06 70.60
CA ALA A 312 -18.74 -9.61 71.89
C ALA A 312 -20.27 -9.62 71.89
#